data_AF-A0A3C1K8I6-F1
#
_entry.id   AF-A0A3C1K8I6-F1
#
_cell.length_a   1.000
_cell.length_b   1.000
_cell.length_c   1.000
_cell.angle_alpha   90.00
_cell.angle_beta   90.00
_cell.angle_gamma   90.00
#
_symmetry.space_group_name_H-M   'P 1'
#
loop_
_entity.id
_entity.type
_entity.pdbx_description
1 polymer ?
#
loop_
_entity_poly.entity_id
_entity_poly.type
_entity_poly.pdbx_seq_one_letter_code
_entity_poly.pdbx_strand_id
1 'polypeptide(L)'
;PDGENVKPTEPIAMLVFSPALYAIRIDTDISSSSGTAVLANAPGVDIPVTVQAQPTAQFTSVVQQRVNEFLSQCATQQVLQPTGCPFGYVVRNRVEGTPTWSITQQPTIQVVPDGNGWRIPDTAAVAHIQVTVQSLYDGSVRRVSDDVPFTVNAGITVNPDETVAISIGGGTN
;
A
#
# COMPACT_ATOMS: atom_id res chain seq x y z
N PRO A 1 19.35 -27.69 3.22
CA PRO A 1 19.02 -26.34 3.69
C PRO A 1 18.39 -25.56 2.54
N ASP A 2 17.07 -25.60 2.48
CA ASP A 2 16.31 -25.07 1.34
C ASP A 2 16.09 -23.57 1.51
N GLY A 3 17.21 -22.83 1.56
CA GLY A 3 17.28 -21.43 1.98
C GLY A 3 16.60 -20.41 1.06
N GLU A 4 15.95 -20.83 -0.02
CA GLU A 4 15.36 -19.93 -1.02
C GLU A 4 13.88 -20.22 -1.34
N ASN A 5 13.29 -21.30 -0.83
CA ASN A 5 11.94 -21.74 -1.22
C ASN A 5 10.96 -22.00 -0.05
N VAL A 6 11.29 -21.56 1.17
CA VAL A 6 10.38 -21.70 2.31
C VAL A 6 9.20 -20.74 2.14
N LYS A 7 7.98 -21.27 2.17
CA LYS A 7 6.79 -20.40 2.19
C LYS A 7 6.80 -19.65 3.52
N PRO A 8 6.57 -18.33 3.57
CA PRO A 8 6.65 -17.58 4.84
C PRO A 8 5.66 -18.01 5.94
N THR A 9 4.66 -18.83 5.59
CA THR A 9 3.73 -19.47 6.53
C THR A 9 4.15 -20.88 6.96
N GLU A 10 5.24 -21.40 6.42
CA GLU A 10 5.78 -22.72 6.77
C GLU A 10 6.48 -22.64 8.13
N PRO A 11 6.20 -23.59 9.04
CA PRO A 11 6.79 -23.56 10.38
C PRO A 11 8.31 -23.75 10.31
N ILE A 12 9.02 -22.88 11.03
CA ILE A 12 10.47 -22.99 11.21
C ILE A 12 10.74 -23.79 12.48
N ALA A 13 11.43 -24.91 12.35
CA ALA A 13 11.85 -25.71 13.50
C ALA A 13 13.04 -25.06 14.21
N MET A 14 12.91 -24.81 15.52
CA MET A 14 13.97 -24.32 16.38
C MET A 14 14.25 -25.32 17.50
N LEU A 15 15.50 -25.77 17.59
CA LEU A 15 15.96 -26.63 18.68
C LEU A 15 16.28 -25.77 19.91
N VAL A 16 15.75 -26.17 21.06
CA VAL A 16 15.91 -25.47 22.33
C VAL A 16 16.31 -26.43 23.46
N PHE A 17 16.93 -25.90 24.52
CA PHE A 17 17.31 -26.66 25.70
C PHE A 17 16.19 -26.65 26.74
N SER A 18 16.04 -27.74 27.48
CA SER A 18 15.10 -27.88 28.60
C SER A 18 15.85 -28.19 29.91
N PRO A 19 15.45 -27.63 31.07
CA PRO A 19 14.34 -26.67 31.25
C PRO A 19 14.76 -25.22 30.99
N ALA A 20 13.97 -24.46 30.23
CA ALA A 20 14.18 -23.02 30.03
C ALA A 20 12.91 -22.28 29.59
N LEU A 21 12.89 -20.96 29.78
CA LEU A 21 11.88 -20.05 29.25
C LEU A 21 12.50 -19.24 28.10
N TYR A 22 11.87 -19.27 26.93
CA TYR A 22 12.30 -18.57 25.73
C TYR A 22 11.35 -17.42 25.41
N ALA A 23 11.86 -16.33 24.82
CA ALA A 23 11.06 -15.26 24.27
C ALA A 23 11.33 -15.15 22.76
N ILE A 24 10.30 -15.37 21.95
CA ILE A 24 10.39 -15.36 20.49
C ILE A 24 9.73 -14.09 19.98
N ARG A 25 10.46 -13.28 19.20
CA ARG A 25 9.95 -12.03 18.61
C ARG A 25 10.54 -11.80 17.24
N ILE A 26 9.81 -11.10 16.39
CA ILE A 26 10.29 -10.54 15.12
C ILE A 26 10.73 -9.10 15.38
N ASP A 27 11.91 -8.75 14.90
CA ASP A 27 12.49 -7.41 15.02
C ASP A 27 13.36 -7.12 13.81
N THR A 28 12.75 -6.53 12.79
CA THR A 28 13.40 -6.09 11.55
C THR A 28 13.00 -4.65 11.26
N ASP A 29 13.69 -3.99 10.33
CA ASP A 29 13.39 -2.60 9.94
C ASP A 29 11.94 -2.40 9.48
N ILE A 30 11.34 -3.44 8.88
CA ILE A 30 9.99 -3.39 8.32
C ILE A 30 8.93 -4.11 9.16
N SER A 31 9.33 -4.89 10.16
CA SER A 31 8.41 -5.77 10.88
C SER A 31 8.78 -5.95 12.34
N SER A 32 7.79 -5.90 13.22
CA SER A 32 7.97 -6.18 14.65
C SER A 32 6.82 -7.01 15.22
N SER A 33 7.05 -7.73 16.32
CA SER A 33 5.99 -8.44 17.03
C SER A 33 6.07 -8.23 18.54
N SER A 34 4.93 -8.31 19.23
CA SER A 34 4.93 -8.52 20.68
C SER A 34 5.52 -9.91 20.94
N GLY A 35 6.66 -9.98 21.62
CA GLY A 35 7.33 -11.24 21.86
C GLY A 35 6.43 -12.27 22.57
N THR A 36 6.53 -13.53 22.17
CA THR A 36 5.79 -14.64 22.78
C THR A 36 6.73 -15.44 23.68
N ALA A 37 6.36 -15.62 24.94
CA ALA A 37 7.10 -16.42 25.89
C ALA A 37 6.70 -17.90 25.79
N VAL A 38 7.68 -18.80 25.78
CA VAL A 38 7.51 -20.23 25.57
C VAL A 38 8.29 -21.00 26.64
N LEU A 39 7.60 -21.83 27.41
CA LEU A 39 8.21 -22.65 28.44
C LEU A 39 8.58 -24.03 27.86
N ALA A 40 9.87 -24.29 27.71
CA ALA A 40 10.41 -25.59 27.33
C ALA A 40 10.78 -26.37 28.60
N ASN A 41 9.84 -27.15 29.14
CA ASN A 41 9.99 -27.86 30.42
C ASN A 41 10.41 -29.34 30.28
N ALA A 42 10.38 -29.91 29.07
CA ALA A 42 10.76 -31.31 28.83
C ALA A 42 11.43 -31.48 27.45
N PRO A 43 12.38 -32.42 27.31
CA PRO A 43 13.03 -32.72 26.03
C PRO A 43 12.10 -33.53 25.11
N GLY A 44 12.27 -33.36 23.79
CA GLY A 44 11.53 -34.12 22.78
C GLY A 44 10.06 -33.75 22.64
N VAL A 45 9.64 -32.60 23.19
CA VAL A 45 8.28 -32.08 23.07
C VAL A 45 8.26 -30.93 22.07
N ASP A 46 7.41 -31.05 21.05
CA ASP A 46 7.14 -29.98 20.11
C ASP A 46 6.14 -28.99 20.70
N ILE A 47 6.51 -27.71 20.72
CA ILE A 47 5.65 -26.62 21.21
C ILE A 47 5.33 -25.70 20.03
N PRO A 48 4.10 -25.70 19.51
CA PRO A 48 3.73 -24.81 18.42
C PRO A 48 3.65 -23.36 18.92
N VAL A 49 4.26 -22.44 18.16
CA VAL A 49 4.26 -21.00 18.46
C VAL A 49 3.89 -20.24 17.20
N THR A 50 2.91 -19.36 17.31
CA THR A 50 2.51 -18.47 16.22
C THR A 50 2.92 -17.05 16.57
N VAL A 51 3.71 -16.41 15.72
CA VAL A 51 4.16 -15.02 15.88
C VAL A 51 3.67 -14.22 14.68
N GLN A 52 2.77 -13.28 14.91
CA GLN A 52 2.30 -12.37 13.88
C GLN A 52 3.12 -11.07 13.92
N ALA A 53 3.79 -10.75 12.81
CA ALA A 53 4.46 -9.47 12.67
C ALA A 53 3.46 -8.36 12.30
N GLN A 54 3.79 -7.15 12.73
CA GLN A 54 3.13 -5.88 12.40
C GLN A 54 4.14 -4.98 11.71
N PRO A 55 3.69 -4.04 10.84
CA PRO A 55 4.62 -3.13 10.20
C PRO A 55 5.21 -2.17 11.24
N THR A 56 6.47 -1.80 11.08
CA THR A 56 7.05 -0.74 11.90
C THR A 56 6.47 0.63 11.50
N ALA A 57 6.53 1.59 12.43
CA ALA A 57 6.16 2.97 12.14
C ALA A 57 7.03 3.58 11.03
N GLN A 58 8.32 3.24 11.03
CA GLN A 58 9.27 3.68 9.99
C GLN A 58 8.86 3.14 8.61
N PHE A 59 8.55 1.84 8.51
CA PHE A 59 8.10 1.25 7.26
C PHE A 59 6.81 1.86 6.74
N THR A 60 5.83 2.04 7.63
CA THR A 60 4.54 2.70 7.28
C THR A 60 4.77 4.12 6.76
N SER A 61 5.69 4.88 7.37
CA SER A 61 6.04 6.23 6.94
C SER A 61 6.67 6.25 5.54
N VAL A 62 7.60 5.34 5.26
CA VAL A 62 8.23 5.22 3.94
C VAL A 62 7.20 4.87 2.87
N VAL A 63 6.30 3.93 3.15
CA VAL A 63 5.22 3.55 2.23
C VAL A 63 4.28 4.73 1.97
N GLN A 64 3.87 5.46 3.02
CA GLN A 64 3.04 6.66 2.89
C GLN A 64 3.71 7.72 2.00
N GLN A 65 5.01 7.95 2.17
CA GLN A 65 5.75 8.88 1.32
C GLN A 65 5.73 8.45 -0.15
N ARG A 66 5.95 7.16 -0.44
CA ARG A 66 5.92 6.65 -1.81
C ARG A 66 4.55 6.78 -2.47
N VAL A 67 3.47 6.51 -1.72
CA VAL A 67 2.10 6.74 -2.22
C VAL A 67 1.87 8.21 -2.54
N ASN A 68 2.29 9.13 -1.65
CA ASN A 68 2.15 10.57 -1.87
C ASN A 68 2.95 11.06 -3.09
N GLU A 69 4.18 10.57 -3.26
CA GLU A 69 5.04 10.88 -4.41
C GLU A 69 4.39 10.40 -5.72
N PHE A 70 3.88 9.17 -5.74
CA PHE A 70 3.17 8.60 -6.89
C PHE A 70 1.93 9.43 -7.27
N LEU A 71 1.07 9.77 -6.31
CA LEU A 71 -0.12 10.59 -6.57
C LEU A 71 0.25 12.01 -7.03
N SER A 72 1.35 12.57 -6.51
CA SER A 72 1.86 13.86 -6.94
C SER A 72 2.33 13.82 -8.40
N GLN A 73 3.02 12.74 -8.81
CA GLN A 73 3.41 12.52 -10.21
C GLN A 73 2.18 12.38 -11.11
N CYS A 74 1.15 11.66 -10.66
CA CYS A 74 -0.13 11.56 -11.37
C CYS A 74 -0.75 12.95 -11.63
N ALA A 75 -0.75 13.83 -10.64
CA ALA A 75 -1.31 15.17 -10.75
C ALA A 75 -0.54 16.10 -11.72
N THR A 76 0.68 15.73 -12.15
CA THR A 76 1.42 16.48 -13.18
C THR A 76 0.92 16.22 -14.60
N GLN A 77 0.18 15.13 -14.82
CA GLN A 77 -0.29 14.77 -16.15
C GLN A 77 -1.45 15.67 -16.59
N GLN A 78 -1.27 16.34 -17.72
CA GLN A 78 -2.24 17.30 -18.26
C GLN A 78 -3.28 16.63 -19.18
N VAL A 79 -3.87 15.54 -18.71
CA VAL A 79 -4.92 14.79 -19.44
C VAL A 79 -6.10 14.50 -18.52
N LEU A 80 -7.29 14.30 -19.10
CA LEU A 80 -8.50 14.01 -18.33
C LEU A 80 -8.47 12.64 -17.63
N GLN A 81 -7.72 11.69 -18.18
CA GLN A 81 -7.51 10.36 -17.61
C GLN A 81 -6.02 10.08 -17.57
N PRO A 82 -5.32 10.52 -16.51
CA PRO A 82 -3.90 10.25 -16.34
C PRO A 82 -3.58 8.76 -16.40
N THR A 83 -2.58 8.39 -17.20
CA THR A 83 -2.23 6.98 -17.42
C THR A 83 -1.62 6.41 -16.15
N GLY A 84 -2.12 5.25 -15.73
CA GLY A 84 -1.63 4.54 -14.55
C GLY A 84 -2.04 5.19 -13.22
N CYS A 85 -3.01 6.11 -13.23
CA CYS A 85 -3.45 6.83 -12.04
C CYS A 85 -4.85 6.39 -11.61
N PRO A 86 -5.15 6.43 -10.31
CA PRO A 86 -6.41 5.90 -9.76
C PRO A 86 -7.60 6.87 -9.89
N PHE A 87 -7.42 8.00 -10.56
CA PHE A 87 -8.45 9.02 -10.75
C PHE A 87 -8.51 9.48 -12.21
N GLY A 88 -9.67 9.99 -12.61
CA GLY A 88 -9.90 10.56 -13.92
C GLY A 88 -11.24 11.28 -13.98
N TYR A 89 -11.43 12.07 -15.03
CA TYR A 89 -12.64 12.84 -15.26
C TYR A 89 -13.17 12.58 -16.67
N VAL A 90 -14.47 12.32 -16.80
CA VAL A 90 -15.10 12.02 -18.09
C VAL A 90 -16.01 13.17 -18.49
N VAL A 91 -15.80 13.69 -19.71
CA VAL A 91 -16.66 14.71 -20.30
C VAL A 91 -17.18 14.24 -21.65
N ARG A 92 -18.43 14.60 -21.97
CA ARG A 92 -19.04 14.39 -23.29
C ARG A 92 -18.88 15.58 -24.24
N ASN A 93 -18.32 16.67 -23.74
CA ASN A 93 -18.11 17.94 -24.44
C ASN A 93 -16.66 18.05 -24.95
N ARG A 94 -16.39 19.06 -25.77
CA ARG A 94 -15.02 19.33 -26.23
C ARG A 94 -14.20 19.94 -25.10
N VAL A 95 -12.99 19.45 -24.88
CA VAL A 95 -12.02 20.09 -23.98
C VAL A 95 -11.36 21.25 -24.70
N GLU A 96 -11.30 22.40 -24.04
CA GLU A 96 -10.52 23.56 -24.47
C GLU A 96 -9.32 23.73 -23.54
N GLY A 97 -8.11 23.74 -24.11
CA GLY A 97 -6.87 23.79 -23.35
C GLY A 97 -6.51 22.46 -22.68
N THR A 98 -5.68 22.53 -21.64
CA THR A 98 -5.23 21.37 -20.88
C THR A 98 -5.85 21.36 -19.47
N PRO A 99 -6.29 20.21 -18.96
CA PRO A 99 -6.72 20.09 -17.57
C PRO A 99 -5.53 20.21 -16.63
N THR A 100 -5.77 20.75 -15.45
CA THR A 100 -4.83 20.74 -14.33
C THR A 100 -5.40 19.89 -13.20
N TRP A 101 -4.52 19.11 -12.57
CA TRP A 101 -4.85 18.24 -11.46
C TRP A 101 -4.09 18.68 -10.21
N SER A 102 -4.71 18.48 -9.05
CA SER A 102 -4.04 18.53 -7.75
C SER A 102 -4.65 17.47 -6.83
N ILE A 103 -3.94 17.12 -5.75
CA ILE A 103 -4.47 16.23 -4.71
C ILE A 103 -4.91 17.10 -3.54
N THR A 104 -6.22 17.24 -3.33
CA THR A 104 -6.78 18.05 -2.24
C THR A 104 -6.80 17.30 -0.92
N GLN A 105 -6.94 15.97 -0.97
CA GLN A 105 -6.85 15.10 0.19
C GLN A 105 -5.97 13.90 -0.10
N GLN A 106 -4.80 13.85 0.54
CA GLN A 106 -3.91 12.68 0.50
C GLN A 106 -4.52 11.51 1.30
N PRO A 107 -4.32 10.26 0.87
CA PRO A 107 -4.75 9.11 1.64
C PRO A 107 -3.93 8.98 2.92
N THR A 108 -4.59 8.66 4.04
CA THR A 108 -3.91 8.22 5.27
C THR A 108 -3.87 6.69 5.27
N ILE A 109 -2.74 6.13 4.86
CA ILE A 109 -2.62 4.70 4.60
C ILE A 109 -2.43 3.90 5.89
N GLN A 110 -2.88 2.64 5.85
CA GLN A 110 -2.52 1.63 6.83
C GLN A 110 -1.86 0.47 6.09
N VAL A 111 -0.72 0.02 6.59
CA VAL A 111 -0.06 -1.18 6.08
C VAL A 111 -0.54 -2.35 6.94
N VAL A 112 -0.99 -3.43 6.30
CA VAL A 112 -1.44 -4.64 7.00
C VAL A 112 -0.76 -5.88 6.42
N PRO A 113 -0.54 -6.94 7.22
CA PRO A 113 -0.01 -8.20 6.71
C PRO A 113 -0.88 -8.78 5.58
N ASP A 114 -0.26 -9.32 4.55
CA ASP A 114 -0.93 -10.02 3.45
C ASP A 114 -0.09 -11.17 2.91
N GLY A 115 -0.35 -12.39 3.39
CA GLY A 115 0.40 -13.58 3.01
C GLY A 115 1.89 -13.45 3.33
N ASN A 116 2.73 -13.40 2.28
CA ASN A 116 4.19 -13.21 2.38
C ASN A 116 4.63 -11.75 2.28
N GLY A 117 3.70 -10.81 2.17
CA GLY A 117 3.99 -9.40 2.04
C GLY A 117 3.07 -8.55 2.89
N TRP A 118 2.85 -7.34 2.40
CA TRP A 118 2.01 -6.34 3.01
C TRP A 118 1.04 -5.80 1.98
N ARG A 119 -0.05 -5.21 2.45
CA ARG A 119 -0.95 -4.46 1.58
C ARG A 119 -1.45 -3.19 2.23
N ILE A 120 -1.87 -2.27 1.39
CA ILE A 120 -2.68 -1.11 1.75
C ILE A 120 -4.12 -1.45 1.37
N PRO A 121 -5.05 -1.58 2.34
CA PRO A 121 -6.48 -1.70 2.05
C PRO A 121 -7.00 -0.46 1.31
N ASP A 122 -8.20 -0.56 0.72
CA ASP A 122 -8.85 0.57 0.06
C ASP A 122 -8.89 1.80 0.99
N THR A 123 -8.18 2.84 0.57
CA THR A 123 -8.01 4.09 1.31
C THR A 123 -8.52 5.24 0.47
N ALA A 124 -9.42 6.05 1.01
CA ALA A 124 -10.00 7.18 0.28
C ALA A 124 -9.01 8.34 0.11
N ALA A 125 -9.09 9.00 -1.03
CA ALA A 125 -8.36 10.22 -1.37
C ALA A 125 -9.22 11.10 -2.30
N VAL A 126 -8.80 12.36 -2.48
CA VAL A 126 -9.52 13.31 -3.33
C VAL A 126 -8.54 14.05 -4.23
N ALA A 127 -8.82 14.00 -5.53
CA ALA A 127 -8.14 14.81 -6.55
C ALA A 127 -9.05 15.97 -6.93
N HIS A 128 -8.48 17.06 -7.40
CA HIS A 128 -9.22 18.21 -7.91
C HIS A 128 -8.83 18.47 -9.35
N ILE A 129 -9.82 18.61 -10.22
CA ILE A 129 -9.62 18.94 -11.63
C ILE A 129 -10.10 20.35 -11.93
N GLN A 130 -9.28 21.09 -12.68
CA GLN A 130 -9.73 22.31 -13.35
C GLN A 130 -9.53 22.17 -14.86
N VAL A 131 -10.59 22.42 -15.63
CA VAL A 131 -10.55 22.31 -17.08
C VAL A 131 -11.61 23.19 -17.73
N THR A 132 -11.32 23.75 -18.91
CA THR A 132 -12.32 24.46 -19.70
C THR A 132 -12.96 23.50 -20.70
N VAL A 133 -14.28 23.49 -20.78
CA VAL A 133 -15.02 22.66 -21.74
C VAL A 133 -16.01 23.50 -22.54
N GLN A 134 -16.09 23.19 -23.83
CA GLN A 134 -17.04 23.76 -24.77
C GLN A 134 -18.14 22.76 -25.08
N SER A 135 -19.38 23.17 -24.87
CA SER A 135 -20.57 22.40 -25.25
C SER A 135 -20.60 22.13 -26.74
N LEU A 136 -20.79 20.86 -27.12
CA LEU A 136 -20.93 20.47 -28.51
C LEU A 136 -22.30 20.83 -29.11
N TYR A 137 -23.28 21.19 -28.27
CA TYR A 137 -24.65 21.47 -28.71
C TYR A 137 -24.87 22.95 -29.06
N ASP A 138 -24.43 23.86 -28.19
CA ASP A 138 -24.68 25.29 -28.30
C ASP A 138 -23.38 26.13 -28.36
N GLY A 139 -22.21 25.48 -28.33
CA GLY A 139 -20.91 26.15 -28.39
C GLY A 139 -20.53 26.94 -27.14
N SER A 140 -21.34 26.90 -26.07
CA SER A 140 -21.06 27.62 -24.82
C SER A 140 -19.81 27.08 -24.13
N VAL A 141 -19.01 27.98 -23.55
CA VAL A 141 -17.75 27.65 -22.86
C VAL A 141 -17.95 27.76 -21.36
N ARG A 142 -17.54 26.74 -20.60
CA ARG A 142 -17.56 26.77 -19.13
C ARG A 142 -16.23 26.28 -18.55
N ARG A 143 -15.89 26.81 -17.37
CA ARG A 143 -14.82 26.24 -16.54
C ARG A 143 -15.42 25.21 -15.58
N VAL A 144 -14.79 24.06 -15.53
CA VAL A 144 -15.03 22.96 -14.58
C VAL A 144 -14.00 23.08 -13.47
N SER A 145 -14.43 22.86 -12.23
CA SER A 145 -13.59 22.90 -11.04
C SER A 145 -14.19 21.95 -10.01
N ASP A 146 -13.89 20.66 -10.13
CA ASP A 146 -14.60 19.60 -9.42
C ASP A 146 -13.62 18.78 -8.56
N ASP A 147 -14.09 18.35 -7.39
CA ASP A 147 -13.42 17.33 -6.59
C ASP A 147 -13.83 15.93 -7.08
N VAL A 148 -12.84 15.06 -7.25
CA VAL A 148 -12.96 13.70 -7.76
C VAL A 148 -12.47 12.74 -6.67
N PRO A 149 -13.39 12.14 -5.89
CA PRO A 149 -13.06 11.10 -4.93
C PRO A 149 -12.56 9.84 -5.65
N PHE A 150 -11.56 9.19 -5.07
CA PHE A 150 -11.05 7.90 -5.53
C PHE A 150 -10.53 7.07 -4.35
N THR A 151 -10.30 5.78 -4.61
CA THR A 151 -9.64 4.89 -3.65
C THR A 151 -8.25 4.51 -4.13
N VAL A 152 -7.35 4.29 -3.16
CA VAL A 152 -6.01 3.76 -3.38
C VAL A 152 -5.88 2.47 -2.59
N ASN A 153 -5.39 1.43 -3.24
CA ASN A 153 -4.91 0.23 -2.59
C ASN A 153 -3.54 -0.13 -3.14
N ALA A 154 -2.80 -0.98 -2.43
CA ALA A 154 -1.53 -1.45 -2.93
C ALA A 154 -1.16 -2.82 -2.38
N GLY A 155 -0.54 -3.65 -3.22
CA GLY A 155 0.21 -4.82 -2.79
C GLY A 155 1.68 -4.46 -2.65
N ILE A 156 2.33 -4.90 -1.58
CA ILE A 156 3.73 -4.64 -1.26
C ILE A 156 4.41 -6.00 -1.03
N THR A 157 5.25 -6.41 -1.97
CA THR A 157 6.05 -7.63 -1.85
C THR A 157 7.48 -7.27 -1.54
N VAL A 158 8.06 -7.92 -0.53
CA VAL A 158 9.48 -7.82 -0.21
C VAL A 158 10.15 -9.04 -0.83
N ASN A 159 11.01 -8.81 -1.79
CA ASN A 159 11.73 -9.86 -2.48
C ASN A 159 12.92 -10.33 -1.64
N PRO A 160 13.43 -11.56 -1.89
CA PRO A 160 14.60 -12.10 -1.19
C PRO A 160 15.89 -11.29 -1.38
N ASP A 161 15.96 -10.48 -2.45
CA ASP A 161 17.08 -9.57 -2.75
C ASP A 161 16.91 -8.18 -2.08
N GLU A 162 16.00 -8.08 -1.10
CA GLU A 162 15.64 -6.86 -0.37
C GLU A 162 14.97 -5.77 -1.24
N THR A 163 14.60 -6.07 -2.49
CA THR A 163 13.83 -5.14 -3.32
C THR A 163 12.35 -5.16 -2.94
N VAL A 164 11.70 -3.99 -3.01
CA VAL A 164 10.28 -3.85 -2.70
C VAL A 164 9.51 -3.56 -3.98
N ALA A 165 8.58 -4.46 -4.32
CA ALA A 165 7.63 -4.26 -5.41
C ALA A 165 6.32 -3.70 -4.85
N ILE A 166 5.92 -2.51 -5.30
CA ILE A 166 4.64 -1.89 -4.92
C ILE A 166 3.77 -1.82 -6.17
N SER A 167 2.65 -2.55 -6.16
CA SER A 167 1.61 -2.42 -7.18
C SER A 167 0.50 -1.56 -6.60
N ILE A 168 0.36 -0.34 -7.12
CA ILE A 168 -0.70 0.58 -6.70
C ILE A 168 -1.88 0.40 -7.64
N GLY A 169 -3.03 0.07 -7.05
CA GLY A 169 -4.32 0.00 -7.72
C GLY A 169 -5.28 1.06 -7.16
N GLY A 170 -6.41 1.24 -7.84
CA GLY A 170 -7.44 2.18 -7.42
C GLY A 170 -8.48 2.40 -8.51
N GLY A 171 -9.58 3.04 -8.14
CA GLY A 171 -10.65 3.37 -9.06
C GLY A 171 -11.52 4.52 -8.57
N THR A 172 -12.26 5.12 -9.49
CA THR A 172 -13.35 6.05 -9.18
C THR A 172 -14.55 5.27 -8.69
N ASN A 173 -15.15 5.69 -7.57
CA ASN A 173 -16.44 5.15 -7.12
C ASN A 173 -17.59 5.54 -8.06
#